data_AF-A0A948MZP4-F1
#
_entry.id   AF-A0A948MZP4-F1
#
_cell.length_a   1.000
_cell.length_b   1.000
_cell.length_c   1.000
_cell.angle_alpha   90.00
_cell.angle_beta   90.00
_cell.angle_gamma   90.00
#
_symmetry.space_group_name_H-M   'P 1'
#
loop_
_entity.id
_entity.type
_entity.pdbx_description
1 polymer ?
#
loop_
_entity_poly.entity_id
_entity_poly.type
_entity_poly.pdbx_seq_one_letter_code
_entity_poly.pdbx_strand_id
1 'polypeptide(L)'
;MTSPAVPAPSANARMLRLAGGIVVVWSAVALLLATQGYLTSGRSQSWWPSLGYSVAIFSVWAVLTAPILVAVRRIEASHASLVQRGAIYAAGLLVVAALHVGLFALVFWPIYNDGGRIPSRWAMGELMFVRNLGTNVIFYAGIVAVGLFVARR
;
A
#
# COMPACT_ATOMS: atom_id res chain seq x y z
N MET A 1 -47.10 4.87 14.19
CA MET A 1 -46.03 3.89 14.46
C MET A 1 -44.72 4.46 13.91
N THR A 2 -43.88 5.02 14.76
CA THR A 2 -42.55 5.53 14.37
C THR A 2 -41.56 4.38 14.36
N SER A 3 -40.99 4.08 13.19
CA SER A 3 -39.96 3.06 13.05
C SER A 3 -38.77 3.38 13.98
N PRO A 4 -38.23 2.41 14.74
CA PRO A 4 -37.10 2.66 15.62
C PRO A 4 -35.90 3.12 14.78
N ALA A 5 -35.32 4.27 15.17
CA ALA A 5 -34.13 4.80 14.51
C ALA A 5 -32.96 3.83 14.72
N VAL A 6 -32.39 3.33 13.61
CA VAL A 6 -31.19 2.49 13.67
C VAL A 6 -30.03 3.36 14.17
N PRO A 7 -29.38 3.00 15.30
CA PRO A 7 -28.28 3.79 15.83
C PRO A 7 -27.12 3.80 14.83
N ALA A 8 -26.54 4.99 14.61
CA ALA A 8 -25.37 5.14 13.76
C ALA A 8 -24.20 4.29 14.30
N PRO A 9 -23.40 3.65 13.43
CA PRO A 9 -22.25 2.88 13.88
C PRO A 9 -21.29 3.76 14.68
N SER A 10 -20.74 3.22 15.77
CA SER A 10 -19.70 3.90 16.55
C SER A 10 -18.47 4.20 15.68
N ALA A 11 -17.69 5.21 16.08
CA ALA A 11 -16.44 5.58 15.39
C ALA A 11 -15.49 4.37 15.24
N ASN A 12 -15.40 3.53 16.28
CA ASN A 12 -14.60 2.30 16.29
C ASN A 12 -15.06 1.30 15.23
N ALA A 13 -16.38 1.08 15.09
CA ALA A 13 -16.92 0.19 14.07
C ALA A 13 -16.62 0.69 12.65
N ARG A 14 -16.65 2.01 12.43
CA ARG A 14 -16.28 2.61 11.13
C ARG A 14 -14.79 2.43 10.82
N MET A 15 -13.92 2.63 11.81
CA MET A 15 -12.47 2.42 11.64
C MET A 15 -12.14 0.95 11.35
N LEU A 16 -12.78 0.02 12.07
CA LEU A 16 -12.59 -1.42 11.84
C LEU A 16 -13.06 -1.84 10.43
N ARG A 17 -14.20 -1.32 9.96
CA ARG A 17 -14.67 -1.58 8.59
C ARG A 17 -13.70 -1.03 7.54
N LEU A 18 -13.16 0.16 7.75
CA LEU A 18 -12.15 0.73 6.85
C LEU A 18 -10.89 -0.12 6.82
N ALA A 19 -10.35 -0.47 8.00
CA ALA A 19 -9.16 -1.31 8.11
C ALA A 19 -9.39 -2.68 7.45
N GLY A 20 -10.53 -3.32 7.71
CA GLY A 20 -10.91 -4.58 7.07
C GLY A 20 -11.01 -4.44 5.55
N GLY A 21 -11.62 -3.38 5.04
CA GLY A 21 -11.68 -3.10 3.60
C GLY A 21 -10.31 -2.93 2.96
N ILE A 22 -9.40 -2.18 3.60
CA ILE A 22 -8.02 -2.01 3.14
C ILE A 22 -7.30 -3.36 3.07
N VAL A 23 -7.40 -4.17 4.13
CA VAL A 23 -6.76 -5.50 4.18
C VAL A 23 -7.31 -6.40 3.08
N VAL A 24 -8.64 -6.44 2.88
CA VAL A 24 -9.27 -7.26 1.84
C VAL A 24 -8.80 -6.85 0.44
N VAL A 25 -8.77 -5.55 0.14
CA VAL A 25 -8.32 -5.04 -1.17
C VAL A 25 -6.87 -5.44 -1.43
N TRP A 26 -5.96 -5.19 -0.50
CA TRP A 26 -4.55 -5.54 -0.68
C TRP A 26 -4.29 -7.04 -0.69
N SER A 27 -5.08 -7.83 0.05
CA SER A 27 -5.00 -9.30 -0.01
C SER A 27 -5.43 -9.81 -1.40
N ALA A 28 -6.47 -9.21 -1.99
CA ALA A 28 -6.89 -9.55 -3.34
C ALA A 28 -5.82 -9.19 -4.38
N VAL A 29 -5.21 -8.01 -4.27
CA VAL A 29 -4.09 -7.60 -5.14
C VAL A 29 -2.91 -8.58 -5.00
N ALA A 30 -2.56 -8.98 -3.79
CA ALA A 30 -1.51 -9.95 -3.52
C ALA A 30 -1.78 -11.30 -4.20
N LEU A 31 -2.99 -11.82 -4.04
CA LEU A 31 -3.39 -13.08 -4.64
C LEU A 31 -3.38 -13.01 -6.18
N LEU A 32 -3.90 -11.93 -6.75
CA LEU A 32 -3.95 -11.73 -8.20
C LEU A 32 -2.55 -11.65 -8.80
N LEU A 33 -1.65 -10.87 -8.22
CA LEU A 33 -0.29 -10.72 -8.75
C LEU A 33 0.58 -11.95 -8.52
N ALA A 34 0.40 -12.68 -7.41
CA ALA A 34 1.01 -13.99 -7.23
C ALA A 34 0.52 -14.98 -8.29
N THR A 35 -0.80 -15.01 -8.55
CA THR A 35 -1.42 -15.85 -9.60
C THR A 35 -0.86 -15.52 -10.97
N GLN A 36 -0.83 -14.24 -11.33
CA GLN A 36 -0.26 -13.78 -12.59
C GLN A 36 1.20 -14.24 -12.72
N GLY A 37 2.05 -13.94 -11.72
CA GLY A 37 3.46 -14.30 -11.75
C GLY A 37 3.67 -15.81 -11.92
N TYR A 38 2.92 -16.62 -11.18
CA TYR A 38 2.97 -18.07 -11.28
C TYR A 38 2.62 -18.57 -12.69
N LEU A 39 1.52 -18.09 -13.26
CA LEU A 39 1.05 -18.48 -14.60
C LEU A 39 2.03 -18.01 -15.69
N THR A 40 2.56 -16.79 -15.60
CA THR A 40 3.48 -16.24 -16.60
C THR A 40 4.89 -16.80 -16.52
N SER A 41 5.29 -17.35 -15.37
CA SER A 41 6.61 -17.96 -15.19
C SER A 41 6.75 -19.35 -15.85
N GLY A 42 5.71 -19.87 -16.48
CA GLY A 42 5.69 -21.25 -16.97
C GLY A 42 5.83 -22.29 -15.85
N ARG A 43 5.40 -21.94 -14.62
CA ARG A 43 5.53 -22.74 -13.39
C ARG A 43 6.97 -22.96 -12.90
N SER A 44 7.94 -22.19 -13.41
CA SER A 44 9.31 -22.18 -12.86
C SER A 44 9.36 -21.59 -11.45
N GLN A 45 8.39 -20.73 -11.11
CA GLN A 45 8.26 -20.14 -9.79
C GLN A 45 7.35 -21.00 -8.89
N SER A 46 7.79 -21.27 -7.66
CA SER A 46 6.99 -22.03 -6.69
C SER A 46 5.83 -21.17 -6.14
N TRP A 47 4.63 -21.75 -6.06
CA TRP A 47 3.41 -21.03 -5.68
C TRP A 47 3.49 -20.39 -4.29
N TRP A 48 3.76 -21.19 -3.25
CA TRP A 48 3.69 -20.73 -1.86
C TRP A 48 4.71 -19.63 -1.52
N PRO A 49 6.00 -19.74 -1.92
CA PRO A 49 6.95 -18.65 -1.73
C PRO A 49 6.54 -17.37 -2.46
N SER A 50 5.99 -17.50 -3.68
CA SER A 50 5.51 -16.35 -4.45
C SER A 50 4.37 -15.64 -3.76
N LEU A 51 3.37 -16.39 -3.30
CA LEU A 51 2.23 -15.84 -2.58
C LEU A 51 2.67 -15.19 -1.27
N GLY A 52 3.52 -15.86 -0.48
CA GLY A 52 4.05 -15.30 0.77
C GLY A 52 4.81 -14.00 0.55
N TYR A 53 5.62 -13.94 -0.51
CA TYR A 53 6.35 -12.73 -0.90
C TYR A 53 5.41 -11.60 -1.34
N SER A 54 4.39 -11.90 -2.16
CA SER A 54 3.37 -10.91 -2.52
C SER A 54 2.62 -10.40 -1.29
N VAL A 55 2.14 -11.28 -0.41
CA VAL A 55 1.45 -10.88 0.83
C VAL A 55 2.34 -9.96 1.68
N ALA A 56 3.63 -10.26 1.80
CA ALA A 56 4.56 -9.41 2.52
C ALA A 56 4.64 -7.98 1.92
N ILE A 57 4.79 -7.87 0.59
CA ILE A 57 4.80 -6.57 -0.11
C ILE A 57 3.49 -5.80 0.14
N PHE A 58 2.35 -6.45 -0.09
CA PHE A 58 1.04 -5.79 -0.04
C PHE A 58 0.56 -5.48 1.38
N SER A 59 1.07 -6.20 2.39
CA SER A 59 0.84 -5.85 3.79
C SER A 59 1.38 -4.46 4.15
N VAL A 60 2.53 -4.07 3.58
CA VAL A 60 3.11 -2.74 3.80
C VAL A 60 2.24 -1.67 3.15
N TRP A 61 1.71 -1.91 1.95
CA TRP A 61 0.75 -1.01 1.31
C TRP A 61 -0.55 -0.88 2.10
N ALA A 62 -1.04 -1.97 2.70
CA ALA A 62 -2.21 -1.91 3.58
C ALA A 62 -1.96 -0.98 4.77
N VAL A 63 -0.78 -1.05 5.41
CA VAL A 63 -0.40 -0.15 6.50
C VAL A 63 -0.29 1.31 6.03
N LEU A 64 0.31 1.55 4.86
CA LEU A 64 0.54 2.91 4.35
C LEU A 64 -0.74 3.59 3.81
N THR A 65 -1.77 2.82 3.46
CA THR A 65 -3.00 3.35 2.83
C THR A 65 -3.68 4.41 3.69
N ALA A 66 -3.93 4.14 4.97
CA ALA A 66 -4.64 5.07 5.83
C ALA A 66 -3.87 6.39 6.06
N PRO A 67 -2.56 6.40 6.38
CA PRO A 67 -1.75 7.62 6.43
C PRO A 67 -1.78 8.43 5.13
N ILE A 68 -1.71 7.78 3.96
CA ILE A 68 -1.78 8.47 2.66
C ILE A 68 -3.14 9.15 2.49
N LEU A 69 -4.24 8.44 2.77
CA LEU A 69 -5.59 9.02 2.67
C LEU A 69 -5.78 10.21 3.63
N VAL A 70 -5.23 10.12 4.84
CA VAL A 70 -5.22 11.24 5.81
C VAL A 70 -4.42 12.42 5.26
N ALA A 71 -3.25 12.17 4.67
CA ALA A 71 -2.42 13.20 4.06
C ALA A 71 -3.14 13.90 2.90
N VAL A 72 -3.74 13.14 1.98
CA VAL A 72 -4.54 13.67 0.87
C VAL A 72 -5.66 14.57 1.38
N ARG A 73 -6.43 14.12 2.38
CA ARG A 73 -7.49 14.94 2.98
C ARG A 73 -6.97 16.26 3.56
N ARG A 74 -5.81 16.23 4.23
CA ARG A 74 -5.18 17.44 4.79
C ARG A 74 -4.67 18.39 3.72
N ILE A 75 -4.10 17.86 2.64
CA ILE A 75 -3.63 18.65 1.49
C ILE A 75 -4.81 19.34 0.82
N GLU A 76 -5.91 18.61 0.56
CA GLU A 76 -7.09 19.18 -0.10
C GLU A 76 -7.83 20.21 0.76
N ALA A 77 -7.83 20.04 2.09
CA ALA A 77 -8.39 21.01 3.03
C ALA A 77 -7.50 22.25 3.25
N SER A 78 -6.26 22.24 2.75
CA SER A 78 -5.35 23.37 2.89
C SER A 78 -5.62 24.47 1.85
N HIS A 79 -5.17 25.69 2.15
CA HIS A 79 -5.18 26.82 1.20
C HIS A 79 -4.06 26.74 0.14
N ALA A 80 -3.37 25.60 0.00
CA ALA A 80 -2.31 25.44 -0.98
C ALA A 80 -2.84 25.57 -2.41
N SER A 81 -2.08 26.28 -3.26
CA SER A 81 -2.38 26.40 -4.69
C SER A 81 -2.26 25.05 -5.39
N LEU A 82 -2.83 24.94 -6.61
CA LEU A 82 -2.77 23.70 -7.38
C LEU A 82 -1.33 23.22 -7.64
N VAL A 83 -0.41 24.17 -7.92
CA VAL A 83 1.01 23.86 -8.13
C VAL A 83 1.65 23.33 -6.85
N GLN A 84 1.37 23.94 -5.70
CA GLN A 84 1.88 23.48 -4.41
C GLN A 84 1.35 22.08 -4.07
N ARG A 85 0.06 21.80 -4.31
CA ARG A 85 -0.50 20.45 -4.11
C ARG A 85 0.17 19.43 -5.01
N GLY A 86 0.38 19.75 -6.29
CA GLY A 86 1.12 18.91 -7.22
C GLY A 86 2.53 18.57 -6.72
N ALA A 87 3.27 19.58 -6.25
CA ALA A 87 4.60 19.40 -5.67
C ALA A 87 4.57 18.53 -4.40
N ILE A 88 3.58 18.72 -3.52
CA ILE A 88 3.42 17.89 -2.31
C ILE A 88 3.12 16.44 -2.69
N TYR A 89 2.25 16.19 -3.69
CA TYR A 89 1.98 14.82 -4.15
C TYR A 89 3.21 14.17 -4.76
N ALA A 90 4.01 14.91 -5.54
CA ALA A 90 5.26 14.43 -6.11
C ALA A 90 6.30 14.09 -5.01
N ALA A 91 6.45 14.95 -4.00
CA ALA A 91 7.31 14.67 -2.85
C ALA A 91 6.79 13.47 -2.03
N GLY A 92 5.48 13.39 -1.84
CA GLY A 92 4.82 12.29 -1.14
C GLY A 92 5.06 10.93 -1.80
N LEU A 93 5.14 10.87 -3.13
CA LEU A 93 5.52 9.65 -3.85
C LEU A 93 6.90 9.16 -3.42
N LEU A 94 7.89 10.05 -3.38
CA LEU A 94 9.27 9.68 -2.98
C LEU A 94 9.30 9.19 -1.54
N VAL A 95 8.60 9.89 -0.63
CA VAL A 95 8.51 9.51 0.78
C VAL A 95 7.83 8.16 0.94
N VAL A 96 6.68 7.94 0.30
CA VAL A 96 5.93 6.68 0.39
C VAL A 96 6.71 5.52 -0.22
N ALA A 97 7.40 5.73 -1.35
CA ALA A 97 8.24 4.70 -1.96
C ALA A 97 9.40 4.31 -1.01
N ALA A 98 10.06 5.29 -0.39
CA ALA A 98 11.10 5.05 0.59
C ALA A 98 10.57 4.33 1.84
N LEU A 99 9.40 4.74 2.36
CA LEU A 99 8.75 4.08 3.50
C LEU A 99 8.34 2.65 3.18
N HIS A 100 7.75 2.40 2.01
CA HIS A 100 7.35 1.07 1.58
C HIS A 100 8.55 0.12 1.56
N VAL A 101 9.62 0.54 0.88
CA VAL A 101 10.86 -0.24 0.77
C VAL A 101 11.55 -0.41 2.12
N GLY A 102 11.64 0.66 2.91
CA GLY A 102 12.29 0.66 4.22
C GLY A 102 11.57 -0.24 5.22
N LEU A 103 10.23 -0.16 5.29
CA LEU A 103 9.42 -1.04 6.13
C LEU A 103 9.54 -2.50 5.68
N PHE A 104 9.49 -2.75 4.37
CA PHE A 104 9.65 -4.11 3.85
C PHE A 104 11.00 -4.70 4.25
N ALA A 105 12.09 -3.97 3.99
CA ALA A 105 13.44 -4.40 4.33
C ALA A 105 13.65 -4.55 5.84
N LEU A 106 13.05 -3.67 6.66
CA LEU A 106 13.15 -3.75 8.10
C LEU A 106 12.53 -5.04 8.65
N VAL A 107 11.30 -5.34 8.22
CA VAL A 107 10.46 -6.41 8.76
C VAL A 107 10.77 -7.76 8.12
N PHE A 108 10.93 -7.82 6.80
CA PHE A 108 10.95 -9.08 6.06
C PHE A 108 12.34 -9.52 5.59
N TRP A 109 13.38 -8.70 5.75
CA TRP A 109 14.74 -9.12 5.42
C TRP A 109 15.19 -10.43 6.09
N PRO A 110 14.91 -10.69 7.39
CA PRO A 110 15.29 -11.96 8.01
C PRO A 110 14.71 -13.21 7.32
N ILE A 111 13.63 -13.05 6.56
CA ILE A 111 12.90 -14.13 5.88
C ILE A 111 13.32 -14.22 4.42
N TYR A 112 13.52 -13.08 3.75
CA TYR A 112 13.78 -13.01 2.30
C TYR A 112 15.21 -12.60 1.94
N ASN A 113 16.20 -12.82 2.81
CA ASN A 113 17.61 -12.51 2.52
C ASN A 113 18.29 -13.51 1.55
N ASP A 114 17.52 -14.41 0.91
CA ASP A 114 17.99 -15.37 -0.09
C ASP A 114 19.16 -16.23 0.43
N GLY A 115 19.00 -16.81 1.62
CA GLY A 115 20.04 -17.64 2.26
C GLY A 115 21.31 -16.86 2.62
N GLY A 116 21.19 -15.55 2.82
CA GLY A 116 22.32 -14.65 3.08
C GLY A 116 22.91 -13.98 1.84
N ARG A 117 22.41 -14.28 0.62
CA ARG A 117 22.84 -13.60 -0.61
C ARG A 117 22.52 -12.10 -0.62
N ILE A 118 21.51 -11.67 0.14
CA ILE A 118 21.24 -10.25 0.39
C ILE A 118 21.85 -9.88 1.74
N PRO A 119 23.05 -9.28 1.76
CA PRO A 119 23.89 -9.21 2.97
C PRO A 119 23.35 -8.27 4.04
N SER A 120 22.44 -7.36 3.69
CA SER A 120 21.91 -6.37 4.62
C SER A 120 20.50 -5.92 4.24
N ARG A 121 19.81 -5.32 5.22
CA ARG A 121 18.51 -4.63 5.00
C ARG A 121 18.63 -3.54 3.94
N TRP A 122 19.75 -2.81 3.93
CA TRP A 122 20.00 -1.77 2.94
C TRP A 122 20.05 -2.35 1.52
N ALA A 123 20.79 -3.45 1.31
CA ALA A 123 20.87 -4.12 0.01
C ALA A 123 19.50 -4.62 -0.47
N MET A 124 18.66 -5.15 0.45
CA MET A 124 17.27 -5.49 0.13
C MET A 124 16.47 -4.26 -0.28
N GLY A 125 16.65 -3.15 0.44
CA GLY A 125 15.98 -1.89 0.16
C GLY A 125 16.29 -1.38 -1.25
N GLU A 126 17.57 -1.33 -1.62
CA GLU A 126 18.00 -0.90 -2.95
C GLU A 126 17.39 -1.76 -4.07
N LEU A 127 17.47 -3.09 -3.94
CA LEU A 127 16.86 -4.03 -4.87
C LEU A 127 15.35 -3.81 -4.99
N MET A 128 14.67 -3.60 -3.86
CA MET A 128 13.23 -3.37 -3.82
C MET A 128 12.82 -2.04 -4.41
N PHE A 129 13.60 -0.99 -4.18
CA PHE A 129 13.33 0.33 -4.72
C PHE A 129 13.36 0.32 -6.25
N VAL A 130 14.44 -0.21 -6.85
CA VAL A 130 14.60 -0.25 -8.30
C VAL A 130 13.54 -1.13 -8.95
N ARG A 131 13.31 -2.35 -8.42
CA ARG A 131 12.37 -3.32 -9.00
C ARG A 131 10.91 -2.91 -8.87
N ASN A 132 10.57 -2.13 -7.85
CA ASN A 132 9.18 -1.74 -7.59
C ASN A 132 8.89 -0.28 -7.91
N LEU A 133 9.80 0.48 -8.53
CA LEU A 133 9.57 1.91 -8.76
C LEU A 133 8.27 2.16 -9.53
N GLY A 134 8.06 1.48 -10.67
CA GLY A 134 6.82 1.62 -11.45
C GLY A 134 5.57 1.22 -10.67
N THR A 135 5.64 0.09 -9.96
CA THR A 135 4.56 -0.41 -9.11
C THR A 135 4.22 0.56 -7.97
N ASN A 136 5.23 1.15 -7.33
CA ASN A 136 5.06 2.13 -6.27
C ASN A 136 4.35 3.39 -6.79
N VAL A 137 4.72 3.86 -7.99
CA VAL A 137 4.04 5.00 -8.63
C VAL A 137 2.57 4.69 -8.87
N ILE A 138 2.25 3.53 -9.44
CA ILE A 138 0.88 3.13 -9.76
C ILE A 138 0.02 3.05 -8.50
N PHE A 139 0.50 2.37 -7.46
CA PHE A 139 -0.27 2.20 -6.23
C PHE A 139 -0.42 3.51 -5.45
N TYR A 140 0.64 4.30 -5.35
CA TYR A 140 0.54 5.62 -4.73
C TYR A 140 -0.47 6.50 -5.48
N ALA A 141 -0.39 6.57 -6.81
CA ALA A 141 -1.34 7.33 -7.62
C ALA A 141 -2.78 6.83 -7.44
N GLY A 142 -2.98 5.52 -7.39
CA GLY A 142 -4.30 4.91 -7.14
C GLY A 142 -4.89 5.32 -5.78
N ILE A 143 -4.11 5.27 -4.70
CA ILE A 143 -4.56 5.68 -3.37
C ILE A 143 -4.84 7.18 -3.32
N VAL A 144 -3.97 8.00 -3.93
CA VAL A 144 -4.19 9.45 -4.03
C VAL A 144 -5.48 9.74 -4.79
N ALA A 145 -5.73 9.09 -5.92
CA ALA A 145 -6.96 9.26 -6.69
C ALA A 145 -8.22 8.91 -5.88
N VAL A 146 -8.19 7.82 -5.10
CA VAL A 146 -9.26 7.46 -4.17
C VAL A 146 -9.44 8.55 -3.11
N GLY A 147 -8.35 9.04 -2.50
CA GLY A 147 -8.40 10.11 -1.51
C GLY A 147 -9.00 11.41 -2.06
N LEU A 148 -8.63 11.79 -3.29
CA LEU A 148 -9.18 12.96 -3.99
C LEU A 148 -10.67 12.78 -4.27
N PHE A 149 -11.08 11.59 -4.72
CA PHE A 149 -12.49 11.29 -4.98
C PHE A 149 -13.34 11.39 -3.71
N VAL A 150 -12.84 10.87 -2.59
CA VAL A 150 -13.52 10.95 -1.29
C VAL A 150 -13.55 12.39 -0.76
N ALA A 151 -12.50 13.17 -0.95
CA ALA A 151 -12.44 14.56 -0.47
C ALA A 151 -13.39 15.52 -1.21
N ARG A 152 -13.81 15.16 -2.44
CA ARG A 152 -14.72 15.95 -3.27
C ARG A 152 -16.21 15.66 -3.02
N ARG A 153 -16.53 14.65 -2.19
CA ARG A 153 -17.90 14.27 -1.81
C ARG A 153 -18.23 14.80 -0.43
#